data_AF-A0A3D8PV93-F1
#
_entry.id   AF-A0A3D8PV93-F1
#
_cell.length_a   1.000
_cell.length_b   1.000
_cell.length_c   1.000
_cell.angle_alpha   90.00
_cell.angle_beta   90.00
_cell.angle_gamma   90.00
#
_symmetry.space_group_name_H-M   'P 1'
#
loop_
_entity.id
_entity.type
_entity.pdbx_description
1 polymer ?
#
loop_
_entity_poly.entity_id
_entity_poly.type
_entity_poly.pdbx_seq_one_letter_code
_entity_poly.pdbx_strand_id
1 'polypeptide(L)'
;MVYTIPKYTQYQLSQKVKAVIKKENLSINEISLKYDVNLNLIDDILQEHVIFKAKHYEVVSIVLGLSINELLADEVIKPISFRSKHEENDQDINREIKKISDFFVEVALLKKINGGTYVKN
;
A
#
# COMPACT_ATOMS: atom_id res chain seq x y z
N MET A 1 12.04 -14.44 12.81
CA MET A 1 11.71 -13.00 12.73
C MET A 1 10.46 -12.86 11.90
N VAL A 2 9.50 -12.07 12.35
CA VAL A 2 8.30 -11.74 11.57
C VAL A 2 8.65 -10.53 10.73
N TYR A 3 8.61 -10.65 9.41
CA TYR A 3 8.84 -9.51 8.51
C TYR A 3 7.52 -8.73 8.36
N THR A 4 7.58 -7.44 8.64
CA THR A 4 6.46 -6.51 8.52
C THR A 4 6.72 -5.50 7.41
N ILE A 5 5.67 -5.08 6.72
CA ILE A 5 5.72 -4.04 5.68
C ILE A 5 4.64 -3.01 5.91
N PRO A 6 4.82 -1.76 5.45
CA PRO A 6 3.75 -0.78 5.49
C PRO A 6 2.49 -1.33 4.83
N LYS A 7 1.37 -1.29 5.54
CA LYS A 7 0.06 -1.78 5.06
C LYS A 7 -0.39 -1.04 3.81
N TYR A 8 -0.09 0.25 3.73
CA TYR A 8 -0.37 1.08 2.56
C TYR A 8 0.89 1.81 2.09
N THR A 9 1.12 1.80 0.78
CA THR A 9 2.04 2.77 0.16
C THR A 9 1.32 4.11 -0.04
N GLN A 10 2.08 5.20 -0.16
CA GLN A 10 1.52 6.52 -0.44
C GLN A 10 0.68 6.50 -1.73
N TYR A 11 1.18 5.82 -2.78
CA TYR A 11 0.43 5.58 -4.00
C TYR A 11 -0.92 4.88 -3.77
N GLN A 12 -0.95 3.83 -2.94
CA GLN A 12 -2.20 3.13 -2.62
C GLN A 12 -3.19 4.02 -1.86
N LEU A 13 -2.70 4.90 -0.98
CA LEU A 13 -3.52 5.89 -0.30
C LEU A 13 -4.10 6.91 -1.29
N SER A 14 -3.29 7.44 -2.21
CA SER A 14 -3.74 8.32 -3.28
C SER A 14 -4.83 7.67 -4.14
N GLN A 15 -4.64 6.41 -4.56
CA GLN A 15 -5.65 5.68 -5.34
C GLN A 15 -6.96 5.48 -4.55
N LYS A 16 -6.88 5.20 -3.25
CA LYS A 16 -8.06 5.07 -2.39
C LYS A 16 -8.83 6.39 -2.28
N VAL A 17 -8.13 7.50 -2.05
CA VAL A 17 -8.73 8.84 -2.00
C VAL A 17 -9.38 9.17 -3.34
N LYS A 18 -8.69 8.94 -4.45
CA LYS A 18 -9.19 9.13 -5.82
C LYS A 18 -10.46 8.31 -6.08
N ALA A 19 -10.52 7.07 -5.59
CA ALA A 19 -11.70 6.22 -5.72
C ALA A 19 -12.89 6.75 -4.92
N VAL A 20 -12.67 7.28 -3.71
CA VAL A 20 -13.72 7.93 -2.91
C VAL A 20 -14.27 9.16 -3.64
N ILE A 21 -13.39 10.05 -4.12
CA ILE A 21 -13.80 11.25 -4.86
C ILE A 21 -14.61 10.89 -6.12
N LYS A 22 -14.15 9.90 -6.88
CA LYS A 22 -14.88 9.40 -8.07
C LYS A 22 -16.24 8.81 -7.71
N LYS A 23 -16.34 8.08 -6.59
CA LYS A 23 -17.61 7.48 -6.14
C LYS A 23 -18.62 8.54 -5.72
N GLU A 24 -18.15 9.62 -5.11
CA GLU A 24 -18.99 10.74 -4.71
C GLU A 24 -19.37 11.64 -5.90
N ASN A 25 -18.65 11.52 -7.03
CA ASN A 25 -18.85 12.34 -8.22
C ASN A 25 -18.78 13.85 -7.93
N LEU A 26 -17.91 14.23 -6.99
CA LEU A 26 -17.66 15.60 -6.58
C LEU A 26 -16.35 16.12 -7.16
N SER A 27 -16.29 17.42 -7.43
CA SER A 27 -15.05 18.12 -7.75
C SER A 27 -14.14 18.23 -6.53
N ILE A 28 -12.85 18.51 -6.77
CA ILE A 28 -11.87 18.70 -5.69
C ILE A 28 -12.29 19.85 -4.74
N ASN A 29 -12.87 20.92 -5.29
CA ASN A 29 -13.43 22.03 -4.51
C ASN A 29 -14.54 21.58 -3.56
N GLU A 30 -15.48 20.78 -4.07
CA GLU A 30 -16.60 20.27 -3.27
C GLU A 30 -16.13 19.30 -2.19
N ILE A 31 -15.11 18.48 -2.47
CA ILE A 31 -14.49 17.59 -1.48
C ILE A 31 -13.77 18.40 -0.40
N SER A 32 -13.02 19.44 -0.79
CA SER A 32 -12.35 20.35 0.14
C SER A 32 -13.35 20.99 1.12
N LEU A 33 -14.49 21.46 0.62
CA LEU A 33 -15.57 22.01 1.44
C LEU A 33 -16.28 20.96 2.30
N LYS A 34 -16.57 19.78 1.74
CA LYS A 34 -17.29 18.71 2.43
C LYS A 34 -16.51 18.18 3.64
N TYR A 35 -15.20 18.03 3.49
CA TYR A 35 -14.33 17.46 4.51
C TYR A 35 -13.57 18.53 5.32
N ASP A 36 -13.77 19.81 5.03
CA ASP A 36 -13.06 20.95 5.64
C ASP A 36 -11.53 20.80 5.60
N VAL A 37 -11.00 20.44 4.42
CA VAL A 37 -9.57 20.18 4.20
C VAL A 37 -9.01 21.08 3.11
N ASN A 38 -7.72 21.38 3.19
CA ASN A 38 -7.06 22.25 2.22
C ASN A 38 -7.04 21.62 0.82
N LEU A 39 -7.57 22.35 -0.16
CA LEU A 39 -7.63 21.92 -1.55
C LEU A 39 -6.27 21.55 -2.14
N ASN A 40 -5.23 22.32 -1.85
CA ASN A 40 -3.89 22.07 -2.37
C ASN A 40 -3.35 20.73 -1.86
N LEU A 41 -3.67 20.34 -0.62
CA LEU A 41 -3.29 19.03 -0.09
C LEU A 41 -4.04 17.89 -0.76
N ILE A 42 -5.31 18.08 -1.12
CA ILE A 42 -6.05 17.08 -1.89
C ILE A 42 -5.42 16.93 -3.28
N ASP A 43 -5.11 18.04 -3.96
CA ASP A 43 -4.46 17.99 -5.26
C ASP A 43 -3.10 17.28 -5.16
N ASP A 44 -2.25 17.66 -4.20
CA ASP A 44 -0.97 17.00 -3.93
C ASP A 44 -1.11 15.48 -3.72
N ILE A 45 -2.14 15.04 -2.99
CA ILE A 45 -2.45 13.62 -2.78
C ILE A 45 -2.82 12.95 -4.11
N LEU A 46 -3.61 13.61 -4.95
CA LEU A 46 -4.11 13.06 -6.22
C LEU A 46 -3.06 13.07 -7.34
N GLN A 47 -2.07 13.95 -7.27
CA GLN A 47 -0.96 14.00 -8.22
C GLN A 47 0.02 12.83 -8.04
N GLU A 48 -0.04 12.06 -6.94
CA GLU A 48 0.72 10.82 -6.71
C GLU A 48 2.27 10.98 -6.69
N HIS A 49 2.79 12.20 -6.84
CA HIS A 49 4.23 12.50 -6.97
C HIS A 49 4.83 13.15 -5.71
N VAL A 50 4.00 13.49 -4.71
CA VAL A 50 4.43 14.19 -3.50
C VAL A 50 4.69 13.19 -2.37
N ILE A 51 5.83 13.34 -1.68
CA ILE A 51 6.10 12.60 -0.45
C ILE A 51 5.14 13.10 0.64
N PHE A 52 4.31 12.20 1.17
CA PHE A 52 3.33 12.57 2.17
C PHE A 52 4.02 13.06 3.46
N LYS A 53 3.66 14.28 3.86
CA LYS A 53 3.93 14.85 5.18
C LYS A 53 2.75 14.58 6.12
N ALA A 54 2.92 14.83 7.42
CA ALA A 54 1.87 14.65 8.44
C ALA A 54 0.49 15.20 8.01
N LYS A 55 0.45 16.43 7.48
CA LYS A 55 -0.78 17.05 6.97
C LYS A 55 -1.48 16.27 5.85
N HIS A 56 -0.74 15.54 5.01
CA HIS A 56 -1.34 14.70 3.97
C HIS A 56 -2.02 13.49 4.61
N TYR A 57 -1.39 12.86 5.60
CA TYR A 57 -2.00 11.75 6.34
C TYR A 57 -3.24 12.18 7.12
N GLU A 58 -3.28 13.40 7.65
CA GLU A 58 -4.48 13.99 8.26
C GLU A 58 -5.62 14.09 7.24
N VAL A 59 -5.37 14.64 6.04
CA VAL A 59 -6.38 14.74 4.98
C VAL A 59 -6.85 13.36 4.52
N VAL A 60 -5.93 12.43 4.29
CA VAL A 60 -6.26 11.04 3.91
C VAL A 60 -7.08 10.35 5.01
N SER A 61 -6.74 10.59 6.28
CA SER A 61 -7.44 10.05 7.45
C SER A 61 -8.90 10.52 7.45
N ILE A 62 -9.13 11.81 7.22
CA ILE A 62 -10.47 12.41 7.17
C ILE A 62 -11.27 11.85 5.99
N VAL A 63 -10.69 11.84 4.78
CA VAL A 63 -11.39 11.42 3.56
C VAL A 63 -11.70 9.92 3.55
N LEU A 64 -10.81 9.08 4.10
CA LEU A 64 -11.01 7.63 4.15
C LEU A 64 -11.75 7.16 5.41
N GLY A 65 -11.91 8.03 6.41
CA GLY A 65 -12.48 7.66 7.71
C GLY A 65 -11.63 6.66 8.48
N LEU A 66 -10.31 6.68 8.29
CA LEU A 66 -9.35 5.78 8.95
C LEU A 66 -8.47 6.60 9.90
N SER A 67 -8.07 6.05 11.03
CA SER A 67 -7.13 6.74 11.92
C SER A 67 -5.71 6.80 11.30
N ILE A 68 -4.93 7.81 11.66
CA ILE A 68 -3.53 7.94 11.20
C ILE A 68 -2.71 6.68 11.56
N ASN A 69 -2.96 6.09 12.73
CA ASN A 69 -2.31 4.85 13.15
C ASN A 69 -2.63 3.68 12.22
N GLU A 70 -3.85 3.59 11.70
CA GLU A 70 -4.22 2.55 10.73
C GLU A 70 -3.62 2.77 9.34
N LEU A 71 -3.45 4.04 8.94
CA LEU A 71 -2.81 4.40 7.69
C LEU A 71 -1.31 4.06 7.69
N LEU A 72 -0.66 4.19 8.84
CA LEU A 72 0.77 3.94 9.05
C LEU A 72 1.07 2.56 9.63
N ALA A 73 0.05 1.73 9.85
CA ALA A 73 0.22 0.39 10.39
C ALA A 73 1.05 -0.48 9.44
N ASP A 74 1.81 -1.40 10.02
CA ASP A 74 2.45 -2.46 9.26
C ASP A 74 1.57 -3.71 9.18
N GLU A 75 1.70 -4.47 8.10
CA GLU A 75 1.12 -5.79 7.91
C GLU A 75 2.22 -6.86 7.92
N VAL A 76 1.89 -8.05 8.46
CA VAL A 76 2.79 -9.19 8.49
C VAL A 76 2.83 -9.83 7.10
N ILE A 77 4.04 -10.01 6.54
CA ILE A 77 4.21 -10.81 5.34
C ILE A 77 3.99 -12.28 5.70
N LYS A 78 2.91 -12.86 5.20
CA LYS A 78 2.70 -14.31 5.27
C LYS A 78 3.43 -14.95 4.08
N PRO A 79 4.33 -15.91 4.30
CA PRO A 79 4.90 -16.69 3.21
C PRO A 79 3.78 -17.41 2.45
N ILE A 80 3.95 -17.57 1.14
CA ILE A 80 2.99 -18.26 0.29
C ILE A 80 2.92 -19.72 0.78
N SER A 81 1.81 -20.11 1.43
CA SER A 81 1.65 -21.50 1.86
C SER A 81 1.21 -22.35 0.67
N PHE A 82 2.13 -23.10 0.07
CA PHE A 82 1.78 -24.13 -0.89
C PHE A 82 1.37 -25.38 -0.10
N ARG A 83 0.10 -25.80 -0.21
CA ARG A 83 -0.37 -27.08 0.32
C ARG A 83 -0.44 -28.09 -0.82
N SER A 84 0.63 -28.85 -1.02
CA SER A 84 0.61 -30.01 -1.90
C SER A 84 -0.05 -31.18 -1.17
N LYS A 85 -0.93 -31.94 -1.83
CA LYS A 85 -1.68 -33.09 -1.25
C LYS A 85 -0.80 -34.30 -0.88
N HIS A 86 0.51 -34.21 -1.02
CA HIS A 86 1.47 -35.29 -0.82
C HIS A 86 2.48 -34.87 0.26
N GLU A 87 2.12 -35.10 1.52
CA GLU A 87 2.79 -34.46 2.67
C GLU A 87 4.11 -35.11 3.13
N GLU A 88 4.62 -36.19 2.52
CA GLU A 88 5.81 -36.88 3.08
C GLU A 88 7.03 -37.04 2.15
N ASN A 89 6.90 -36.96 0.82
CA ASN A 89 8.05 -37.15 -0.11
C ASN A 89 8.59 -35.85 -0.75
N ASP A 90 7.95 -34.71 -0.50
CA ASP A 90 8.21 -33.47 -1.23
C ASP A 90 9.05 -32.46 -0.43
N GLN A 91 9.93 -32.91 0.49
CA GLN A 91 10.75 -32.00 1.29
C GLN A 91 11.65 -31.09 0.44
N ASP A 92 12.25 -31.63 -0.63
CA ASP A 92 13.07 -30.86 -1.56
C ASP A 92 12.23 -29.85 -2.35
N ILE A 93 11.03 -30.25 -2.78
CA ILE A 93 10.09 -29.37 -3.48
C ILE A 93 9.62 -28.26 -2.55
N ASN A 94 9.26 -28.57 -1.31
CA ASN A 94 8.88 -27.59 -0.29
C ASN A 94 10.03 -26.63 0.03
N ARG A 95 11.28 -27.11 0.03
CA ARG A 95 12.46 -26.27 0.24
C ARG A 95 12.70 -25.32 -0.93
N GLU A 96 12.57 -25.78 -2.17
CA GLU A 96 12.70 -24.92 -3.35
C GLU A 96 11.54 -23.93 -3.47
N ILE A 97 10.30 -24.35 -3.19
CA ILE A 97 9.14 -23.46 -3.10
C ILE A 97 9.36 -22.39 -2.02
N LYS A 98 9.91 -22.77 -0.86
CA LYS A 98 10.24 -21.80 0.20
C LYS A 98 11.27 -20.78 -0.27
N LYS A 99 12.35 -21.20 -0.92
CA LYS A 99 13.33 -20.27 -1.51
C LYS A 99 12.71 -19.33 -2.54
N ILE A 100 11.83 -19.84 -3.40
CA ILE A 100 11.12 -19.03 -4.39
C ILE A 100 10.17 -18.03 -3.69
N SER A 101 9.43 -18.47 -2.68
CA SER A 101 8.58 -17.59 -1.88
C SER A 101 9.40 -16.52 -1.18
N ASP A 102 10.54 -16.87 -0.59
CA ASP A 102 11.44 -15.94 0.10
C ASP A 102 11.99 -14.90 -0.91
N PHE A 103 12.36 -15.32 -2.11
CA PHE A 103 12.75 -14.41 -3.20
C PHE A 103 11.62 -13.45 -3.61
N PHE A 104 10.39 -13.95 -3.78
CA PHE A 104 9.26 -13.07 -4.11
C PHE A 104 8.93 -12.09 -2.99
N VAL A 105 9.07 -12.52 -1.74
CA VAL A 105 8.92 -11.64 -0.56
C VAL A 105 9.99 -10.56 -0.59
N GLU A 106 11.25 -10.90 -0.85
CA GLU A 106 12.36 -9.95 -0.97
C GLU A 106 12.14 -8.96 -2.13
N VAL A 107 11.71 -9.43 -3.30
CA VAL A 107 11.38 -8.58 -4.45
C VAL A 107 10.18 -7.66 -4.15
N ALA A 108 9.15 -8.16 -3.46
CA ALA A 108 7.99 -7.36 -3.07
C ALA A 108 8.37 -6.29 -2.05
N LEU A 109 9.22 -6.63 -1.07
CA LEU A 109 9.82 -5.71 -0.12
C LEU A 109 10.58 -4.60 -0.84
N LEU A 110 11.51 -4.96 -1.73
CA LEU A 110 12.28 -4.01 -2.52
C LEU A 110 11.40 -3.10 -3.37
N LYS A 111 10.35 -3.64 -4.01
CA LYS A 111 9.39 -2.83 -4.78
C LYS A 111 8.58 -1.86 -3.92
N LYS A 112 8.15 -2.28 -2.72
CA LYS A 112 7.41 -1.42 -1.79
C LYS A 112 8.31 -0.34 -1.19
N ILE A 113 9.57 -0.65 -0.89
CA ILE A 113 10.54 0.27 -0.28
C ILE A 113 11.09 1.26 -1.32
N ASN A 114 11.42 0.79 -2.53
CA ASN A 114 12.07 1.63 -3.56
C ASN A 114 11.09 2.28 -4.55
N GLY A 115 9.77 2.16 -4.33
CA GLY A 115 8.76 2.86 -5.14
C GLY A 115 8.97 2.69 -6.64
N GLY A 116 8.73 1.49 -7.19
CA GLY A 116 8.69 1.27 -8.63
C GLY A 116 9.99 1.65 -9.35
N THR A 117 11.02 0.81 -9.26
CA THR A 117 12.20 0.93 -10.13
C THR A 117 11.77 0.83 -11.59
N TYR A 118 11.86 1.94 -12.32
CA TYR A 118 11.96 1.93 -13.78
C TYR A 118 13.21 1.13 -14.16
N VAL A 119 13.02 -0.11 -14.59
CA VAL A 119 14.05 -0.85 -15.31
C VAL A 119 14.06 -0.24 -16.72
N LYS A 120 15.05 0.61 -17.00
CA LYS A 120 15.38 0.98 -18.38
C LYS A 120 15.84 -0.30 -19.08
N ASN A 121 15.07 -0.74 -20.07
CA ASN A 121 15.58 -1.59 -21.14
C ASN A 121 16.57 -0.79 -21.99
#